data_AF-A0A950U360-F1
#
_entry.id   AF-A0A950U360-F1
#
_cell.length_a   1.000
_cell.length_b   1.000
_cell.length_c   1.000
_cell.angle_alpha   90.00
_cell.angle_beta   90.00
_cell.angle_gamma   90.00
#
_symmetry.space_group_name_H-M   'P 1'
#
loop_
_entity.id
_entity.type
_entity.pdbx_description
1 polymer ?
#
loop_
_entity_poly.entity_id
_entity_poly.type
_entity_poly.pdbx_seq_one_letter_code
_entity_poly.pdbx_strand_id
1 'polypeptide(L)'
;TKYKLVPPEAMTWAFDDVVAGGQRDRYAMVQMFAPYGTLINDPKLSSTGGKWAWSTVPGPHAKAESRTWVDGHTIGVPRYTTNKEWALEFVAMVCSRQWQKRAMERGNSPPLRSVLEDPEMVEKIGWPPVAAQAIETGFPTPGHPVWDTLELQMRPALSETLLGQKTAKQALDELAVQWQRTLRRAGIGR
;
A
#
# COMPACT_ATOMS: atom_id res chain seq x y z
N THR A 1 19.56 9.18 -4.25
CA THR A 1 20.85 9.13 -5.01
C THR A 1 20.69 9.92 -6.32
N LYS A 2 21.77 10.48 -6.89
CA LYS A 2 21.81 11.63 -7.85
C LYS A 2 21.36 13.00 -7.29
N TYR A 3 20.10 13.17 -6.89
CA TYR A 3 19.57 14.48 -6.44
C TYR A 3 19.57 14.68 -4.91
N LYS A 4 20.00 13.68 -4.14
CA LYS A 4 20.04 13.71 -2.66
C LYS A 4 18.70 14.08 -1.98
N LEU A 5 17.57 13.75 -2.63
CA LEU A 5 16.21 14.05 -2.15
C LEU A 5 15.64 12.98 -1.20
N VAL A 6 16.33 11.86 -1.02
CA VAL A 6 15.89 10.72 -0.19
C VAL A 6 16.95 10.48 0.88
N PRO A 7 16.57 10.27 2.16
CA PRO A 7 17.52 9.91 3.21
C PRO A 7 18.37 8.70 2.81
N PRO A 8 19.70 8.73 2.99
CA PRO A 8 20.59 7.66 2.51
C PRO A 8 20.28 6.30 3.15
N GLU A 9 19.80 6.29 4.39
CA GLU A 9 19.39 5.10 5.14
C GLU A 9 18.02 4.55 4.72
N ALA A 10 17.23 5.27 3.90
CA ALA A 10 15.86 4.87 3.56
C ALA A 10 15.78 3.53 2.81
N MET A 11 16.89 3.08 2.20
CA MET A 11 16.95 1.77 1.54
C MET A 11 16.95 0.59 2.52
N THR A 12 17.17 0.83 3.82
CA THR A 12 17.13 -0.20 4.86
C THR A 12 15.86 -0.13 5.71
N TRP A 13 14.98 0.83 5.43
CA TRP A 13 13.77 1.06 6.22
C TRP A 13 12.68 0.06 5.88
N ALA A 14 12.08 -0.52 6.91
CA ALA A 14 10.78 -1.16 6.82
C ALA A 14 9.66 -0.14 7.09
N PHE A 15 8.39 -0.58 7.05
CA PHE A 15 7.25 0.31 7.26
C PHE A 15 7.31 1.07 8.59
N ASP A 16 7.72 0.40 9.67
CA ASP A 16 7.83 1.02 10.99
C ASP A 16 8.92 2.10 11.05
N ASP A 17 10.03 1.91 10.32
CA ASP A 17 11.09 2.91 10.21
C ASP A 17 10.62 4.14 9.44
N VAL A 18 9.83 3.93 8.38
CA VAL A 18 9.20 5.03 7.63
C VAL A 18 8.28 5.83 8.56
N VAL A 19 7.39 5.18 9.32
CA VAL A 19 6.50 5.85 10.28
C VAL A 19 7.30 6.61 11.33
N ALA A 20 8.29 5.96 11.95
CA ALA A 20 9.13 6.56 12.97
C ALA A 20 9.97 7.72 12.40
N GLY A 21 10.35 7.66 11.12
CA GLY A 21 10.98 8.75 10.40
C GLY A 21 10.05 9.97 10.25
N GLY A 22 8.78 9.74 9.92
CA GLY A 22 7.77 10.79 9.84
C GLY A 22 7.50 11.45 11.19
N GLN A 23 7.42 10.64 12.25
CA GLN A 23 7.26 11.13 13.63
C GLN A 23 8.45 11.98 14.11
N ARG A 24 9.66 11.66 13.62
CA ARG A 24 10.88 12.42 13.88
C ARG A 24 11.15 13.52 12.84
N ASP A 25 10.16 13.88 12.03
CA ASP A 25 10.22 14.95 11.05
C ASP A 25 11.39 14.82 10.05
N ARG A 26 11.72 13.58 9.65
CA ARG A 26 12.89 13.26 8.81
C ARG A 26 12.70 13.55 7.32
N TYR A 27 11.46 13.68 6.86
CA TYR A 27 11.11 13.91 5.47
C TYR A 27 9.87 14.77 5.37
N ALA A 28 9.71 15.47 4.25
CA ALA A 28 8.55 16.34 3.98
C ALA A 28 7.45 15.65 3.15
N MET A 29 7.73 14.49 2.56
CA MET A 29 6.81 13.75 1.71
C MET A 29 7.10 12.25 1.79
N VAL A 30 6.04 11.44 1.83
CA VAL A 30 6.12 9.97 1.83
C VAL A 30 4.93 9.39 1.08
N GLN A 31 5.17 8.31 0.33
CA GLN A 31 4.11 7.43 -0.15
C GLN A 31 3.99 6.26 0.83
N MET A 32 2.83 6.12 1.47
CA MET A 32 2.60 5.14 2.53
C MET A 32 1.15 4.67 2.52
N PHE A 33 0.85 3.54 3.17
CA PHE A 33 -0.53 3.13 3.40
C PHE A 33 -1.29 4.19 4.21
N ALA A 34 -2.52 4.48 3.81
CA ALA A 34 -3.31 5.59 4.36
C ALA A 34 -3.39 5.64 5.89
N PRO A 35 -3.60 4.51 6.63
CA PRO A 35 -3.72 4.57 8.09
C PRO A 35 -2.47 5.03 8.81
N TYR A 36 -1.28 4.81 8.23
CA TYR A 36 -0.03 5.29 8.81
C TYR A 36 0.07 6.82 8.80
N GLY A 37 -0.70 7.49 7.93
CA GLY A 37 -0.90 8.93 7.99
C GLY A 37 -1.42 9.39 9.36
N THR A 38 -2.29 8.62 10.01
CA THR A 38 -2.77 8.93 11.37
C THR A 38 -1.62 8.98 12.38
N LEU A 39 -0.67 8.05 12.30
CA LEU A 39 0.48 7.98 13.23
C LEU A 39 1.53 9.05 12.96
N ILE A 40 1.76 9.38 11.68
CA ILE A 40 2.70 10.42 11.26
C ILE A 40 2.15 11.80 11.60
N ASN A 41 0.84 12.00 11.48
CA ASN A 41 0.18 13.28 11.69
C ASN A 41 -0.24 13.53 13.16
N ASP A 42 0.15 12.68 14.11
CA ASP A 42 -0.20 12.86 15.53
C ASP A 42 0.69 13.94 16.18
N PRO A 43 0.12 15.08 16.64
CA PRO A 43 0.89 16.15 17.29
C PRO A 43 1.51 15.75 18.64
N LYS A 44 1.10 14.61 19.23
CA LYS A 44 1.75 14.05 20.42
C LYS A 44 3.05 13.31 20.09
N LEU A 45 3.22 12.89 18.83
CA LEU A 45 4.34 12.07 18.38
C LEU A 45 5.30 12.85 17.45
N SER A 46 4.88 13.98 16.90
CA SER A 46 5.62 14.76 15.89
C SER A 46 5.42 16.28 16.03
N SER A 47 6.45 17.07 15.71
CA SER A 47 6.35 18.53 15.66
C SER A 47 5.61 19.05 14.40
N THR A 48 5.50 18.19 13.37
CA THR A 48 4.71 18.43 12.16
C THR A 48 3.32 17.79 12.22
N GLY A 49 2.97 17.12 13.32
CA GLY A 49 1.62 16.60 13.53
C GLY A 49 0.55 17.69 13.40
N GLY A 50 -0.54 17.37 12.74
CA GLY A 50 -1.59 18.29 12.33
C GLY A 50 -1.28 19.16 11.10
N LYS A 51 -0.06 19.12 10.55
CA LYS A 51 0.37 19.95 9.40
C LYS A 51 0.48 19.16 8.09
N TRP A 52 0.24 17.85 8.11
CA TRP A 52 0.31 17.02 6.91
C TRP A 52 -0.89 17.24 5.99
N ALA A 53 -0.63 17.14 4.69
CA ALA A 53 -1.64 17.15 3.64
C ALA A 53 -1.67 15.81 2.91
N TRP A 54 -2.83 15.46 2.38
CA TRP A 54 -3.08 14.17 1.73
C TRP A 54 -3.29 14.38 0.22
N SER A 55 -2.71 13.52 -0.60
CA SER A 55 -2.93 13.49 -2.05
C SER A 55 -2.89 12.06 -2.56
N THR A 56 -3.50 11.82 -3.73
CA THR A 56 -3.28 10.61 -4.51
C THR A 56 -1.82 10.51 -4.93
N VAL A 57 -1.36 9.30 -5.24
CA VAL A 57 -0.01 9.07 -5.78
C VAL A 57 0.21 9.88 -7.08
N PRO A 58 1.44 10.32 -7.36
CA PRO A 58 1.72 11.03 -8.60
C PRO A 58 1.54 10.10 -9.81
N GLY A 59 1.00 10.65 -10.91
CA GLY A 59 1.08 10.00 -12.22
C GLY A 59 2.46 10.22 -12.86
N PRO A 60 2.80 9.45 -13.91
CA PRO A 60 4.09 9.56 -14.60
C PRO A 60 4.34 10.93 -15.22
N HIS A 61 3.30 11.61 -15.74
CA HIS A 61 3.44 12.95 -16.33
C HIS A 61 2.44 13.97 -15.75
N ALA A 62 1.22 13.54 -15.44
CA ALA A 62 0.18 14.39 -14.85
C ALA A 62 -0.57 13.70 -13.69
N LYS A 63 -1.16 14.50 -12.80
CA LYS A 63 -1.97 14.00 -11.67
C LYS A 63 -3.14 13.10 -12.12
N ALA A 64 -3.74 13.39 -13.28
CA ALA A 64 -4.84 12.60 -13.84
C ALA A 64 -4.44 11.15 -14.19
N GLU A 65 -3.14 10.89 -14.35
CA GLU A 65 -2.59 9.54 -14.61
C GLU A 65 -2.28 8.77 -13.33
N SER A 66 -2.60 9.31 -12.16
CA SER A 66 -2.50 8.60 -10.88
C SER A 66 -3.17 7.23 -10.97
N ARG A 67 -2.46 6.19 -10.52
CA ARG A 67 -2.97 4.82 -10.37
C ARG A 67 -2.54 4.28 -9.02
N THR A 68 -3.49 3.95 -8.18
CA THR A 68 -3.21 3.48 -6.81
C THR A 68 -3.13 1.97 -6.79
N TRP A 69 -2.05 1.43 -6.24
CA TRP A 69 -1.97 0.01 -5.93
C TRP A 69 -2.91 -0.29 -4.74
N VAL A 70 -3.84 -1.22 -4.91
CA VAL A 70 -4.77 -1.65 -3.85
C VAL A 70 -4.33 -3.01 -3.35
N ASP A 71 -3.99 -3.06 -2.06
CA ASP A 71 -3.61 -4.28 -1.36
C ASP A 71 -4.25 -4.30 0.03
N GLY A 72 -4.26 -5.46 0.68
CA GLY A 72 -4.73 -5.55 2.05
C GLY A 72 -5.07 -6.96 2.51
N HIS A 73 -5.78 -7.01 3.63
CA HIS A 73 -6.18 -8.26 4.25
C HIS A 73 -7.55 -8.70 3.73
N THR A 74 -7.68 -9.98 3.40
CA THR A 74 -8.94 -10.61 3.03
C THR A 74 -9.31 -11.67 4.07
N ILE A 75 -10.61 -11.96 4.18
CA ILE A 75 -11.13 -12.99 5.07
C ILE A 75 -11.67 -14.14 4.21
N GLY A 76 -11.11 -15.32 4.40
CA GLY A 76 -11.51 -16.54 3.70
C GLY A 76 -12.14 -17.55 4.63
N VAL A 77 -13.13 -18.29 4.14
CA VAL A 77 -13.76 -19.41 4.86
C VAL A 77 -13.15 -20.73 4.36
N PRO A 78 -12.49 -21.52 5.23
CA PRO A 78 -11.92 -22.80 4.83
C PRO A 78 -13.00 -23.76 4.32
N ARG A 79 -12.77 -24.41 3.18
CA ARG A 79 -13.71 -25.39 2.58
C ARG A 79 -14.11 -26.52 3.55
N TYR A 80 -13.20 -26.91 4.43
CA TYR A 80 -13.34 -28.04 5.35
C TYR A 80 -13.98 -27.67 6.71
N THR A 81 -14.40 -26.42 6.91
CA THR A 81 -15.09 -26.04 8.14
C THR A 81 -16.42 -26.78 8.29
N THR A 82 -16.70 -27.23 9.51
CA THR A 82 -17.99 -27.81 9.90
C THR A 82 -19.04 -26.73 10.20
N ASN A 83 -18.63 -25.47 10.38
CA ASN A 83 -19.48 -24.34 10.77
C ASN A 83 -19.63 -23.30 9.64
N LYS A 84 -20.05 -23.74 8.45
CA LYS A 84 -20.08 -22.88 7.25
C LYS A 84 -20.99 -21.67 7.40
N GLU A 85 -22.20 -21.87 7.91
CA GLU A 85 -23.18 -20.79 8.10
C GLU A 85 -22.67 -19.75 9.07
N TRP A 86 -22.21 -20.16 10.27
CA TRP A 86 -21.61 -19.26 11.24
C TRP A 86 -20.36 -18.54 10.73
N ALA A 87 -19.54 -19.21 9.92
CA ALA A 87 -18.38 -18.56 9.31
C ALA A 87 -18.81 -17.46 8.32
N LEU A 88 -19.86 -17.69 7.52
CA LEU A 88 -20.41 -16.68 6.62
C LEU A 88 -21.07 -15.52 7.38
N GLU A 89 -21.81 -15.80 8.45
CA GLU A 89 -22.38 -14.78 9.33
C GLU A 89 -21.28 -13.90 9.97
N PHE A 90 -20.18 -14.52 10.40
CA PHE A 90 -19.03 -13.79 10.90
C PHE A 90 -18.42 -12.88 9.83
N VAL A 91 -18.23 -13.37 8.61
CA VAL A 91 -17.75 -12.57 7.46
C VAL A 91 -18.70 -11.39 7.19
N ALA A 92 -20.01 -11.62 7.16
CA ALA A 92 -20.99 -10.57 6.96
C ALA A 92 -20.93 -9.51 8.08
N MET A 93 -20.81 -9.95 9.34
CA MET A 93 -20.66 -9.07 10.48
C MET A 93 -19.41 -8.18 10.34
N VAL A 94 -18.22 -8.76 10.18
CA VAL A 94 -16.96 -7.98 10.14
C VAL A 94 -16.84 -7.09 8.90
N CYS A 95 -17.49 -7.45 7.80
CA CYS A 95 -17.54 -6.64 6.58
C CYS A 95 -18.63 -5.56 6.61
N SER A 96 -19.51 -5.55 7.61
CA SER A 96 -20.55 -4.52 7.74
C SER A 96 -19.96 -3.13 8.03
N ARG A 97 -20.70 -2.09 7.65
CA ARG A 97 -20.29 -0.69 7.82
C ARG A 97 -19.83 -0.36 9.25
N GLN A 98 -20.55 -0.83 10.26
CA GLN A 98 -20.22 -0.59 11.67
C GLN A 98 -18.84 -1.13 12.03
N TRP A 99 -18.57 -2.38 11.66
CA TRP A 99 -17.30 -3.04 12.01
C TRP A 99 -16.13 -2.55 11.16
N GLN A 100 -16.37 -2.18 9.90
CA GLN A 100 -15.38 -1.50 9.08
C GLN A 100 -15.05 -0.11 9.64
N LYS A 101 -16.03 0.70 10.05
CA LYS A 101 -15.77 1.98 10.73
C LYS A 101 -14.93 1.80 12.00
N ARG A 102 -15.28 0.82 12.84
CA ARG A 102 -14.50 0.47 14.03
C ARG A 102 -13.06 0.03 13.69
N ALA A 103 -12.87 -0.71 12.60
CA ALA A 103 -11.53 -1.06 12.13
C ALA A 103 -10.74 0.19 11.70
N MET A 104 -11.39 1.15 11.04
CA MET A 104 -10.75 2.41 10.66
C MET A 104 -10.34 3.27 11.87
N GLU A 105 -11.19 3.34 12.91
CA GLU A 105 -10.86 3.95 14.19
C GLU A 105 -9.65 3.31 14.89
N ARG A 106 -9.36 2.05 14.57
CA ARG A 106 -8.24 1.27 15.11
C ARG A 106 -7.02 1.26 14.19
N GLY A 107 -6.99 2.13 13.18
CA GLY A 107 -5.82 2.29 12.30
C GLY A 107 -5.81 1.35 11.10
N ASN A 108 -6.98 0.92 10.61
CA ASN A 108 -7.12 0.27 9.31
C ASN A 108 -7.66 1.25 8.25
N SER A 109 -7.63 0.89 6.96
CA SER A 109 -8.27 1.65 5.87
C SER A 109 -9.21 0.74 5.08
N PRO A 110 -10.43 0.52 5.58
CA PRO A 110 -11.48 -0.17 4.84
C PRO A 110 -11.69 0.44 3.44
N PRO A 111 -11.77 -0.38 2.37
CA PRO A 111 -12.10 0.13 1.03
C PRO A 111 -13.60 0.47 0.87
N LEU A 112 -14.39 0.34 1.94
CA LEU A 112 -15.82 0.60 1.90
C LEU A 112 -16.10 2.11 1.82
N ARG A 113 -16.57 2.58 0.66
CA ARG A 113 -16.87 3.99 0.39
C ARG A 113 -17.66 4.66 1.51
N SER A 114 -18.75 4.03 1.97
CA SER A 114 -19.62 4.60 3.02
C SER A 114 -18.92 4.81 4.37
N VAL A 115 -17.76 4.18 4.58
CA VAL A 115 -16.90 4.34 5.76
C VAL A 115 -15.86 5.43 5.49
N LEU A 116 -15.25 5.47 4.29
CA LEU A 116 -14.32 6.52 3.90
C LEU A 116 -14.98 7.91 3.81
N GLU A 117 -16.27 7.96 3.50
CA GLU A 117 -17.08 9.18 3.45
C GLU A 117 -17.78 9.48 4.78
N ASP A 118 -17.53 8.71 5.86
CA ASP A 118 -18.12 8.96 7.17
C ASP A 118 -17.60 10.30 7.75
N PRO A 119 -18.47 11.29 8.03
CA PRO A 119 -18.03 12.63 8.42
C PRO A 119 -17.17 12.66 9.69
N GLU A 120 -17.47 11.81 10.67
CA GLU A 120 -16.69 11.73 11.92
C GLU A 120 -15.26 11.27 11.62
N MET A 121 -15.10 10.35 10.69
CA MET A 121 -13.79 9.84 10.30
C MET A 121 -13.03 10.84 9.45
N VAL A 122 -13.71 11.52 8.53
CA VAL A 122 -13.10 12.61 7.75
C VAL A 122 -12.56 13.69 8.69
N GLU A 123 -13.35 14.12 9.67
CA GLU A 123 -12.94 15.11 10.66
C GLU A 123 -11.77 14.62 11.54
N LYS A 124 -11.81 13.36 11.97
CA LYS A 124 -10.85 12.81 12.93
C LYS A 124 -9.46 12.53 12.34
N ILE A 125 -9.38 12.01 11.12
CA ILE A 125 -8.13 11.50 10.54
C ILE A 125 -7.76 12.14 9.20
N GLY A 126 -8.64 12.90 8.56
CA GLY A 126 -8.36 13.80 7.44
C GLY A 126 -8.04 13.14 6.08
N TRP A 127 -7.37 11.99 6.05
CA TRP A 127 -7.03 11.27 4.83
C TRP A 127 -8.19 10.51 4.13
N PRO A 128 -9.31 10.13 4.78
CA PRO A 128 -10.35 9.31 4.13
C PRO A 128 -10.89 9.83 2.79
N PRO A 129 -11.12 11.15 2.58
CA PRO A 129 -11.58 11.65 1.28
C PRO A 129 -10.58 11.38 0.14
N VAL A 130 -9.28 11.47 0.43
CA VAL A 130 -8.23 11.18 -0.56
C VAL A 130 -8.11 9.69 -0.81
N ALA A 131 -8.28 8.85 0.22
CA ALA A 131 -8.34 7.41 0.03
C ALA A 131 -9.54 6.99 -0.84
N ALA A 132 -10.72 7.60 -0.63
CA ALA A 132 -11.90 7.37 -1.47
C ALA A 132 -11.62 7.76 -2.93
N GLN A 133 -10.95 8.90 -3.17
CA GLN A 133 -10.52 9.29 -4.51
C GLN A 133 -9.49 8.31 -5.11
N ALA A 134 -8.52 7.88 -4.31
CA ALA A 134 -7.43 7.02 -4.76
C ALA A 134 -7.92 5.65 -5.25
N ILE A 135 -8.92 5.08 -4.57
CA ILE A 135 -9.52 3.77 -4.90
C ILE A 135 -10.23 3.77 -6.26
N GLU A 136 -10.74 4.91 -6.75
CA GLU A 136 -11.34 5.00 -8.10
C GLU A 136 -10.36 4.62 -9.22
N THR A 137 -9.08 4.87 -8.99
CA THR A 137 -7.99 4.51 -9.91
C THR A 137 -7.23 3.28 -9.44
N GLY A 138 -7.81 2.57 -8.49
CA GLY A 138 -7.24 1.42 -7.81
C GLY A 138 -7.08 0.24 -8.75
N PHE A 139 -5.91 -0.39 -8.73
CA PHE A 139 -5.71 -1.69 -9.35
C PHE A 139 -5.20 -2.67 -8.29
N PRO A 140 -5.81 -3.86 -8.16
CA PRO A 140 -5.48 -4.78 -7.09
C PRO A 140 -4.16 -5.51 -7.34
N THR A 141 -3.53 -5.97 -6.26
CA THR A 141 -2.48 -6.99 -6.33
C THR A 141 -2.94 -8.16 -7.21
N PRO A 142 -2.14 -8.60 -8.21
CA PRO A 142 -2.49 -9.74 -9.05
C PRO A 142 -2.75 -11.01 -8.21
N GLY A 143 -3.97 -11.56 -8.31
CA GLY A 143 -4.37 -12.73 -7.51
C GLY A 143 -3.81 -14.08 -7.98
N HIS A 144 -2.94 -14.10 -8.99
CA HIS A 144 -2.37 -15.34 -9.50
C HIS A 144 -1.22 -15.82 -8.59
N PRO A 145 -1.16 -17.11 -8.19
CA PRO A 145 -0.12 -17.61 -7.26
C PRO A 145 1.34 -17.40 -7.73
N VAL A 146 1.56 -17.21 -9.03
CA VAL A 146 2.89 -16.89 -9.58
C VAL A 146 3.37 -15.49 -9.21
N TRP A 147 2.45 -14.58 -8.87
CA TRP A 147 2.73 -13.16 -8.64
C TRP A 147 3.79 -12.98 -7.56
N ASP A 148 3.66 -13.66 -6.42
CA ASP A 148 4.62 -13.58 -5.31
C ASP A 148 6.05 -13.93 -5.75
N THR A 149 6.19 -14.89 -6.67
CA THR A 149 7.50 -15.25 -7.25
C THR A 149 8.02 -14.13 -8.14
N LEU A 150 7.17 -13.50 -8.96
CA LEU A 150 7.56 -12.39 -9.83
C LEU A 150 7.96 -11.16 -9.00
N GLU A 151 7.19 -10.81 -7.98
CA GLU A 151 7.46 -9.71 -7.05
C GLU A 151 8.78 -9.92 -6.32
N LEU A 152 9.04 -11.13 -5.80
CA LEU A 152 10.30 -11.47 -5.15
C LEU A 152 11.50 -11.31 -6.10
N GLN A 153 11.36 -11.70 -7.36
CA GLN A 153 12.39 -11.56 -8.39
C GLN A 153 12.73 -10.11 -8.72
N MET A 154 11.79 -9.17 -8.48
CA MET A 154 12.02 -7.74 -8.72
C MET A 154 12.98 -7.11 -7.70
N ARG A 155 13.04 -7.63 -6.46
CA ARG A 155 13.78 -7.00 -5.36
C ARG A 155 15.28 -6.84 -5.64
N PRO A 156 16.02 -7.85 -6.13
CA PRO A 156 17.43 -7.69 -6.49
C PRO A 156 17.64 -6.65 -7.59
N ALA A 157 16.79 -6.63 -8.62
CA ALA A 157 16.90 -5.67 -9.72
C ALA A 157 16.75 -4.21 -9.23
N LEU A 158 15.84 -3.97 -8.28
CA LEU A 158 15.69 -2.67 -7.62
C LEU A 158 16.95 -2.32 -6.81
N SER A 159 17.45 -3.23 -5.98
CA SER A 159 18.65 -3.02 -5.18
C SER A 159 19.89 -2.71 -6.02
N GLU A 160 20.15 -3.50 -7.08
CA GLU A 160 21.26 -3.29 -8.00
C GLU A 160 21.17 -1.92 -8.70
N THR A 161 19.95 -1.50 -9.07
CA THR A 161 19.71 -0.18 -9.68
C THR A 161 19.99 0.95 -8.69
N LEU A 162 19.49 0.84 -7.45
CA LEU A 162 19.67 1.86 -6.42
C LEU A 162 21.12 2.01 -5.95
N LEU A 163 21.87 0.90 -5.95
CA LEU A 163 23.31 0.87 -5.66
C LEU A 163 24.18 1.27 -6.85
N GLY A 164 23.58 1.56 -8.02
CA GLY A 164 24.31 1.96 -9.23
C GLY A 164 25.12 0.83 -9.88
N GLN A 165 24.83 -0.43 -9.54
CA GLN A 165 25.48 -1.62 -10.11
C GLN A 165 24.97 -1.91 -11.53
N LYS A 166 23.70 -1.57 -11.80
CA LYS A 166 23.08 -1.66 -13.13
C LYS A 166 22.31 -0.38 -13.44
N THR A 167 22.15 -0.08 -14.72
CA THR A 167 21.13 0.89 -15.16
C THR A 167 19.74 0.30 -14.97
N ALA A 168 18.72 1.15 -14.77
CA ALA A 168 17.33 0.71 -14.67
C ALA A 168 16.90 -0.13 -15.90
N LYS A 169 17.37 0.24 -17.09
CA LYS A 169 17.09 -0.51 -18.33
C LYS A 169 17.67 -1.93 -18.28
N GLN A 170 18.95 -2.07 -17.94
CA GLN A 170 19.61 -3.38 -17.86
C GLN A 170 18.93 -4.29 -16.81
N ALA A 171 18.67 -3.76 -15.61
CA ALA A 171 18.03 -4.52 -14.54
C ALA A 171 16.62 -5.00 -14.94
N LEU A 172 15.83 -4.14 -15.59
CA LEU A 172 14.48 -4.50 -16.04
C LEU A 172 14.48 -5.44 -17.25
N ASP A 173 15.40 -5.29 -18.20
CA ASP A 173 15.53 -6.21 -19.35
C ASP A 173 15.86 -7.64 -18.88
N GLU A 174 16.79 -7.78 -17.93
CA GLU A 174 17.13 -9.07 -17.33
C GLU A 174 15.98 -9.66 -16.52
N LEU A 175 15.31 -8.83 -15.71
CA LEU A 175 14.12 -9.21 -14.95
C LEU A 175 13.01 -9.72 -15.87
N ALA A 176 12.78 -9.04 -17.00
CA ALA A 176 11.77 -9.46 -17.98
C ALA A 176 12.04 -10.87 -18.53
N VAL A 177 13.30 -11.19 -18.85
CA VAL A 177 13.69 -12.54 -19.29
C VAL A 177 13.41 -13.58 -18.18
N GLN A 178 13.71 -13.23 -16.93
CA GLN A 178 13.46 -14.09 -15.76
C GLN A 178 11.96 -14.32 -15.55
N TRP A 179 11.15 -13.25 -15.57
CA TRP A 179 9.70 -13.31 -15.45
C TRP A 179 9.08 -14.18 -16.54
N GLN A 180 9.51 -14.01 -17.80
CA GLN A 180 9.04 -14.85 -18.91
C GLN A 180 9.33 -16.33 -18.68
N ARG A 181 10.49 -16.67 -18.11
CA ARG A 181 10.81 -18.05 -17.73
C ARG A 181 9.92 -18.56 -16.60
N THR A 182 9.68 -17.74 -15.57
CA THR A 182 8.81 -18.07 -14.44
C THR A 182 7.36 -18.31 -14.90
N LEU A 183 6.84 -17.42 -15.74
CA LEU A 183 5.50 -17.55 -16.33
C LEU A 183 5.35 -18.83 -17.14
N ARG A 184 6.32 -19.16 -18.02
CA ARG A 184 6.31 -20.42 -18.78
C ARG A 184 6.31 -21.66 -17.88
N ARG A 185 7.10 -21.65 -16.80
CA ARG A 185 7.12 -22.75 -15.81
C ARG A 185 5.81 -22.88 -15.04
N ALA A 186 5.11 -21.77 -14.83
CA ALA A 186 3.78 -21.74 -14.24
C ALA A 186 2.66 -22.09 -15.25
N GLY A 187 3.00 -22.38 -16.51
CA GLY A 187 2.02 -22.74 -17.55
C GLY A 187 1.30 -21.54 -18.18
N ILE A 188 1.78 -20.32 -17.97
CA ILE A 188 1.18 -19.07 -18.48
C ILE A 188 1.94 -18.62 -19.75
N GLY A 189 1.20 -18.20 -20.78
CA GLY A 189 1.78 -17.65 -22.01
C GLY A 189 2.35 -18.71 -22.96
N ARG A 190 1.62 -19.83 -23.13
CA ARG A 190 1.79 -20.71 -24.30
C ARG A 190 1.10 -20.11 -25.51
#